data_AF-A0A142VB92-F1
#
_entry.id   AF-A0A142VB92-F1
#
_cell.length_a   1.000
_cell.length_b   1.000
_cell.length_c   1.000
_cell.angle_alpha   90.00
_cell.angle_beta   90.00
_cell.angle_gamma   90.00
#
_symmetry.space_group_name_H-M   'P 1'
#
loop_
_entity.id
_entity.type
_entity.pdbx_description
1 polymer ?
#
loop_
_entity_poly.entity_id
_entity_poly.type
_entity_poly.pdbx_seq_one_letter_code
_entity_poly.pdbx_strand_id
1 'polypeptide(L)'
;MKLERKHGIGIMALSCLILTGAVLIFISVPDWGNFIGSYFQGVNPDEYSPQVAPLLSTWKSLFSPLLAQVGGYMKAAGIFGGCALSIMGLIAMFVGINIVRQSAKSI
;
A
#
# COMPACT_ATOMS: atom_id res chain seq x y z
N MET A 1 -37.92 -0.51 -3.64
CA MET A 1 -37.39 -1.89 -3.47
C MET A 1 -36.85 -2.02 -2.05
N LYS A 2 -37.29 -3.00 -1.25
CA LYS A 2 -36.62 -3.33 0.02
C LYS A 2 -35.34 -4.08 -0.32
N LEU A 3 -34.18 -3.56 0.07
CA LEU A 3 -32.94 -4.35 -0.02
C LEU A 3 -33.00 -5.50 0.98
N GLU A 4 -32.83 -6.72 0.48
CA GLU A 4 -32.76 -7.88 1.35
C GLU A 4 -31.47 -7.89 2.18
N ARG A 5 -31.53 -8.50 3.37
CA ARG A 5 -30.40 -8.68 4.29
C ARG A 5 -29.15 -9.27 3.62
N LYS A 6 -29.33 -10.15 2.64
CA LYS A 6 -28.25 -10.79 1.86
C LYS A 6 -27.36 -9.76 1.14
N HIS A 7 -27.96 -8.68 0.61
CA HIS A 7 -27.21 -7.60 -0.04
C HIS A 7 -26.34 -6.84 0.96
N GLY A 8 -26.85 -6.57 2.16
CA GLY A 8 -26.08 -5.93 3.22
C GLY A 8 -24.88 -6.77 3.66
N ILE A 9 -25.06 -8.09 3.81
CA ILE A 9 -23.96 -9.02 4.11
C ILE A 9 -22.93 -9.04 2.98
N GLY A 10 -23.36 -9.07 1.71
CA GLY A 10 -22.46 -9.01 0.56
C GLY A 10 -21.60 -7.74 0.53
N ILE A 11 -22.21 -6.58 0.82
CA ILE A 11 -21.50 -5.30 0.91
C ILE A 11 -20.49 -5.30 2.07
N MET A 12 -20.85 -5.88 3.22
CA MET A 12 -19.91 -6.03 4.34
C MET A 12 -18.75 -6.97 4.02
N ALA A 13 -18.98 -8.06 3.27
CA ALA A 13 -17.91 -8.94 2.83
C ALA A 13 -16.94 -8.20 1.88
N LEU A 14 -17.48 -7.44 0.93
CA LEU A 14 -16.68 -6.61 0.02
C LEU A 14 -15.88 -5.55 0.79
N SER A 15 -16.46 -4.91 1.80
CA SER A 15 -15.74 -3.92 2.60
C SER A 15 -14.57 -4.55 3.36
N CYS A 16 -14.72 -5.75 3.92
CA CYS A 16 -13.63 -6.49 4.54
C CYS A 16 -12.49 -6.77 3.54
N LEU A 17 -12.81 -7.14 2.30
CA LEU A 17 -11.80 -7.35 1.25
C LEU A 17 -11.06 -6.06 0.91
N ILE A 18 -11.77 -4.94 0.76
CA ILE A 18 -11.17 -3.62 0.50
C ILE A 18 -10.25 -3.20 1.64
N LEU A 19 -10.69 -3.36 2.89
CA LEU A 19 -9.88 -3.03 4.08
C LEU A 19 -8.64 -3.92 4.18
N THR A 20 -8.77 -5.21 3.85
CA THR A 20 -7.62 -6.13 3.77
C THR A 20 -6.62 -5.64 2.72
N GLY A 21 -7.09 -5.25 1.54
CA GLY A 21 -6.26 -4.66 0.49
C GLY A 21 -5.56 -3.37 0.94
N ALA A 22 -6.26 -2.51 1.69
CA ALA A 22 -5.67 -1.29 2.25
C ALA A 22 -4.51 -1.61 3.22
N VAL A 23 -4.69 -2.60 4.09
CA VAL A 23 -3.63 -3.07 5.01
C VAL A 23 -2.43 -3.62 4.24
N LEU A 24 -2.68 -4.44 3.20
CA LEU A 24 -1.60 -4.97 2.36
C LEU A 24 -0.80 -3.86 1.68
N ILE A 25 -1.47 -2.79 1.23
CA ILE A 25 -0.82 -1.61 0.63
C ILE A 25 0.00 -0.84 1.66
N PHE A 26 -0.53 -0.63 2.87
CA PHE A 26 0.20 0.06 3.95
C PHE A 26 1.48 -0.65 4.36
N ILE A 27 1.55 -1.97 4.20
CA ILE A 27 2.76 -2.75 4.50
C ILE A 27 3.67 -2.79 3.26
N SER A 28 3.16 -3.33 2.16
CA SER A 28 3.98 -3.71 1.02
C SER A 28 4.58 -2.51 0.30
N VAL A 29 3.81 -1.44 0.08
CA VAL A 29 4.27 -0.31 -0.74
C VAL A 29 5.36 0.50 -0.02
N PRO A 30 5.22 0.85 1.27
CA PRO A 30 6.30 1.48 2.02
C PRO A 30 7.56 0.62 2.15
N ASP A 31 7.40 -0.71 2.30
CA ASP A 31 8.53 -1.64 2.35
C ASP A 31 9.31 -1.68 1.03
N TRP A 32 8.61 -1.72 -0.10
CA TRP A 32 9.24 -1.56 -1.42
C TRP A 32 9.93 -0.21 -1.57
N GLY A 33 9.32 0.87 -1.08
CA GLY A 33 9.95 2.19 -1.09
C GLY A 33 11.19 2.27 -0.20
N ASN A 34 11.21 1.58 0.95
CA ASN A 34 12.39 1.42 1.79
C ASN A 34 13.51 0.70 1.05
N PHE A 35 13.19 -0.46 0.45
CA PHE A 35 14.13 -1.28 -0.29
C PHE A 35 14.80 -0.53 -1.44
N ILE A 36 14.00 0.16 -2.26
CA ILE A 36 14.52 0.93 -3.39
C ILE A 36 15.39 2.09 -2.89
N GLY A 37 14.94 2.81 -1.86
CA GLY A 37 15.69 3.93 -1.31
C GLY A 37 17.04 3.55 -0.67
N SER A 38 17.17 2.31 -0.18
CA SER A 38 18.39 1.81 0.45
C SER A 38 19.28 0.96 -0.47
N TYR A 39 18.87 0.75 -1.74
CA TYR A 39 19.53 -0.19 -2.66
C TYR A 39 21.06 -0.03 -2.75
N PHE A 40 21.55 1.21 -2.85
CA PHE A 40 22.99 1.48 -2.93
C PHE A 40 23.69 1.72 -1.58
N GLN A 41 22.94 1.79 -0.47
CA GLN A 41 23.53 2.00 0.85
C GLN A 41 24.35 0.79 1.31
N GLY A 42 23.91 -0.42 0.96
CA GLY A 42 24.62 -1.67 1.26
C GLY A 42 25.78 -1.98 0.31
N VAL A 43 25.99 -1.17 -0.74
CA VAL A 43 27.06 -1.42 -1.70
C VAL A 43 28.33 -0.72 -1.24
N ASN A 44 29.33 -1.50 -0.84
CA ASN A 44 30.68 -1.06 -0.55
C ASN A 44 31.60 -1.34 -1.76
N PRO A 45 32.02 -0.31 -2.53
CA PRO A 45 32.84 -0.50 -3.74
C PRO A 45 34.17 -1.21 -3.47
N ASP A 46 34.69 -1.13 -2.24
CA ASP A 46 35.99 -1.70 -1.85
C ASP A 46 35.96 -3.23 -1.73
N GLU A 47 34.77 -3.83 -1.65
CA GLU A 47 34.58 -5.29 -1.65
C GLU A 47 34.58 -5.89 -3.07
N TYR A 48 34.61 -5.05 -4.10
CA TYR A 48 34.59 -5.47 -5.50
C TYR A 48 35.96 -5.36 -6.14
N SER A 49 36.13 -6.03 -7.29
CA SER A 49 37.40 -5.98 -8.01
C SER A 49 37.77 -4.52 -8.39
N PRO A 50 39.08 -4.17 -8.40
CA PRO A 50 39.53 -2.78 -8.62
C PRO A 50 39.07 -2.17 -9.96
N GLN A 51 38.75 -3.02 -10.93
CA GLN A 51 38.25 -2.62 -12.26
C GLN A 51 36.78 -2.18 -12.22
N VAL A 52 36.02 -2.66 -11.22
CA VAL A 52 34.57 -2.50 -11.11
C VAL A 52 34.20 -1.46 -10.04
N ALA A 53 35.07 -1.28 -9.02
CA ALA A 53 34.96 -0.25 -7.99
C ALA A 53 34.68 1.18 -8.50
N PRO A 54 35.39 1.73 -9.51
CA PRO A 54 35.11 3.10 -10.00
C PRO A 54 33.75 3.20 -10.69
N LEU A 55 33.31 2.13 -11.36
CA LEU A 55 32.01 2.08 -12.01
C LEU A 55 30.88 2.07 -10.96
N LEU A 56 31.00 1.24 -9.91
CA LEU A 56 30.04 1.22 -8.81
C LEU A 56 29.99 2.54 -8.02
N SER A 57 31.14 3.17 -7.79
CA SER A 57 31.22 4.51 -7.18
C SER A 57 30.42 5.53 -7.97
N THR A 58 30.61 5.56 -9.30
CA THR A 58 29.92 6.48 -10.19
C THR A 58 28.41 6.22 -10.21
N TRP A 59 28.01 4.96 -10.30
CA TRP A 59 26.61 4.56 -10.29
C TRP A 59 25.93 4.89 -8.95
N LYS A 60 26.60 4.60 -7.83
CA LYS A 60 26.12 4.95 -6.49
C LYS A 60 25.92 6.46 -6.37
N SER A 61 26.88 7.27 -6.81
CA SER A 61 26.76 8.73 -6.74
C SER A 61 25.60 9.28 -7.58
N LEU A 62 25.38 8.74 -8.77
CA LEU A 62 24.36 9.23 -9.69
C LEU A 62 22.95 8.76 -9.31
N PHE A 63 22.80 7.48 -8.99
CA PHE A 63 21.48 6.86 -8.82
C PHE A 63 21.02 6.81 -7.36
N SER A 64 21.90 6.84 -6.36
CA SER A 64 21.48 6.84 -4.95
C SER A 64 20.49 7.96 -4.59
N PRO A 65 20.70 9.24 -4.96
CA PRO A 65 19.72 10.29 -4.62
C PRO A 65 18.40 10.09 -5.37
N LEU A 66 18.46 9.64 -6.62
CA LEU A 66 17.26 9.35 -7.42
C LEU A 66 16.44 8.22 -6.79
N LEU A 67 17.07 7.11 -6.42
CA LEU A 67 16.40 5.98 -5.80
C LEU A 67 15.85 6.33 -4.40
N ALA A 68 16.56 7.14 -3.61
CA ALA A 68 16.05 7.65 -2.35
C ALA A 68 14.78 8.48 -2.55
N GLN A 69 14.74 9.32 -3.57
CA GLN A 69 13.58 10.14 -3.91
C GLN A 69 12.41 9.29 -4.42
N VAL A 70 12.66 8.33 -5.31
CA VAL A 70 11.65 7.37 -5.80
C VAL A 70 11.08 6.55 -4.64
N GLY A 71 11.94 6.03 -3.76
CA GLY A 71 11.53 5.32 -2.56
C GLY A 71 10.66 6.16 -1.63
N GLY A 72 10.99 7.44 -1.48
CA GLY A 72 10.18 8.42 -0.74
C GLY A 72 8.78 8.62 -1.36
N TYR A 73 8.70 8.82 -2.68
CA TYR A 73 7.42 8.98 -3.38
C TYR A 73 6.57 7.71 -3.31
N MET A 74 7.19 6.53 -3.44
CA MET A 74 6.47 5.27 -3.31
C MET A 74 5.84 5.11 -1.93
N LYS A 75 6.57 5.44 -0.84
CA LYS A 75 5.99 5.44 0.51
C LYS A 75 4.79 6.38 0.61
N ALA A 76 4.93 7.61 0.12
CA ALA A 76 3.85 8.60 0.17
C ALA A 76 2.61 8.12 -0.61
N ALA A 77 2.81 7.56 -1.82
CA ALA A 77 1.76 6.98 -2.63
C ALA A 77 1.08 5.78 -1.94
N GLY A 78 1.86 4.91 -1.29
CA GLY A 78 1.36 3.79 -0.51
C GLY A 78 0.48 4.23 0.65
N ILE A 79 0.92 5.23 1.42
CA ILE A 79 0.14 5.79 2.53
C ILE A 79 -1.16 6.43 2.01
N PHE A 80 -1.06 7.24 0.96
CA PHE A 80 -2.24 7.89 0.38
C PHE A 80 -3.25 6.88 -0.17
N GLY A 81 -2.78 5.89 -0.94
CA GLY A 81 -3.61 4.82 -1.50
C GLY A 81 -4.26 3.96 -0.41
N GLY A 82 -3.50 3.58 0.63
CA GLY A 82 -4.02 2.85 1.78
C GLY A 82 -5.11 3.63 2.52
N CYS A 83 -4.92 4.94 2.74
CA CYS A 83 -5.93 5.80 3.35
C CYS A 83 -7.21 5.89 2.50
N ALA A 84 -7.07 6.12 1.19
CA ALA A 84 -8.22 6.20 0.28
C ALA A 84 -9.04 4.89 0.28
N LEU A 85 -8.37 3.74 0.19
CA LEU A 85 -9.03 2.43 0.26
C LEU A 85 -9.67 2.18 1.63
N SER A 86 -9.03 2.59 2.72
CA SER A 86 -9.58 2.46 4.06
C SER A 86 -10.88 3.26 4.20
N ILE A 87 -10.91 4.50 3.70
CA ILE A 87 -12.12 5.34 3.71
C ILE A 87 -13.24 4.67 2.90
N MET A 88 -12.95 4.19 1.69
CA MET A 88 -13.94 3.51 0.86
C MET A 88 -14.47 2.22 1.52
N GLY A 89 -13.59 1.44 2.13
CA GLY A 89 -13.94 0.24 2.89
C GLY A 89 -14.84 0.56 4.09
N LEU A 90 -14.52 1.60 4.87
CA LEU A 90 -15.33 2.01 6.02
C LEU A 90 -16.72 2.52 5.60
N ILE A 91 -16.81 3.28 4.51
CA ILE A 91 -18.10 3.73 3.96
C ILE A 91 -18.94 2.52 3.52
N ALA A 92 -18.34 1.58 2.78
CA ALA A 92 -19.04 0.37 2.36
C ALA A 92 -19.51 -0.46 3.57
N MET A 93 -18.66 -0.61 4.59
CA MET A 93 -19.01 -1.29 5.84
C MET A 93 -20.22 -0.62 6.52
N PHE A 94 -20.21 0.70 6.64
CA PHE A 94 -21.32 1.45 7.23
C PHE A 94 -22.62 1.25 6.44
N VAL A 95 -22.57 1.32 5.11
CA VAL A 95 -23.73 1.07 4.25
C VAL A 95 -24.26 -0.36 4.44
N GLY A 96 -23.39 -1.36 4.42
CA GLY A 96 -23.75 -2.77 4.63
C GLY A 96 -24.43 -2.99 5.98
N ILE A 97 -23.86 -2.45 7.06
CA ILE A 97 -24.44 -2.52 8.41
C ILE A 97 -25.84 -1.90 8.45
N ASN A 98 -26.02 -0.72 7.84
CA ASN A 98 -27.33 -0.05 7.84
C ASN A 98 -28.39 -0.87 7.09
N ILE A 99 -28.04 -1.48 5.94
CA ILE A 99 -28.95 -2.35 5.18
C ILE A 99 -29.34 -3.58 6.01
N VAL A 100 -28.39 -4.21 6.68
CA VAL A 100 -28.66 -5.36 7.57
C VAL A 100 -29.57 -4.94 8.74
N ARG A 101 -29.34 -3.78 9.35
CA ARG A 101 -30.16 -3.28 10.46
C ARG A 101 -31.58 -2.92 10.03
N GLN A 102 -31.75 -2.28 8.87
CA GLN A 102 -33.07 -1.92 8.35
C GLN A 102 -33.88 -3.14 7.95
N SER A 103 -33.25 -4.13 7.32
CA SER A 103 -33.91 -5.39 6.97
C SER A 103 -34.32 -6.21 8.20
N ALA A 104 -33.54 -6.17 9.29
CA ALA A 104 -33.89 -6.82 10.55
C ALA A 104 -35.08 -6.16 11.29
N LYS A 105 -35.28 -4.85 11.14
CA LYS A 105 -36.43 -4.11 11.72
C LYS A 105 -37.72 -4.23 10.89
N SER A 106 -37.62 -4.76 9.68
CA SER A 106 -38.72 -4.89 8.71
C SER A 106 -39.44 -6.25 8.81
N ILE A 107 -38.99 -7.13 9.71
CA ILE A 107 -39.60 -8.43 10.04
C ILE A 107 -40.33 -8.23 11.37
#